data_AF-A0A3N5JH90-F1
#
_entry.id   AF-A0A3N5JH90-F1
#
_cell.length_a   1.000
_cell.length_b   1.000
_cell.length_c   1.000
_cell.angle_alpha   90.00
_cell.angle_beta   90.00
_cell.angle_gamma   90.00
#
_symmetry.space_group_name_H-M   'P 1'
#
loop_
_entity.id
_entity.type
_entity.pdbx_description
1 polymer ?
#
loop_
_entity_poly.entity_id
_entity_poly.type
_entity_poly.pdbx_seq_one_letter_code
_entity_poly.pdbx_strand_id
1 'polypeptide(L)'
;MLLKSLSMKILCASLFLHSNAQGLRISSNIRSIKLFTNNGDGMNVITQNELSPFLQRFESRKAAISRQVEQVVADILSQIRLRGDNALAEFSQRYDHVDLSRIPLLVPEEKLHQAHSHLDPNLLDVLRQAATNIRDFHSKMQPQSWLSWESDGVVLGQRVTALDRVGVYVPGGRAAYPSSFLMGVIPAQVAGVSEIIVATPCDSQGEMNATILAAAYELGISRVFRMGGAQAIAAMAFGTQTVPRVDKIVGPGNIYVAIAKKMLYGQCGIDMVAGPSEVLIIADQSASAEFVAADLLAQAEHDPLASAILLTDSSDLVHQVVRQIDLQKKMLPRIEIIQQSLDNYGAIICCDSLEQCAMISDRLAPEHLGLHVEKPWEMLGLIKNAGAIFLGHYSPEAVGDYWAGPNHVL
;
A
#
# COMPACT_ATOMS: atom_id res chain seq x y z
N MET A 1 -14.16 26.93 -32.14
CA MET A 1 -12.76 26.45 -32.22
C MET A 1 -12.31 25.64 -30.99
N LEU A 2 -12.80 25.89 -29.77
CA LEU A 2 -12.38 25.11 -28.59
C LEU A 2 -12.85 23.64 -28.56
N LEU A 3 -14.03 23.32 -29.10
CA LEU A 3 -14.56 21.94 -29.14
C LEU A 3 -13.77 20.98 -30.05
N LYS A 4 -13.05 21.48 -31.06
CA LYS A 4 -12.20 20.64 -31.92
C LYS A 4 -10.87 20.26 -31.26
N SER A 5 -10.36 21.05 -30.31
CA SER A 5 -9.10 20.74 -29.61
C SER A 5 -9.27 19.67 -28.52
N LEU A 6 -10.45 19.57 -27.92
CA LEU A 6 -10.76 18.58 -26.89
C LEU A 6 -10.96 17.18 -27.50
N SER A 7 -11.62 17.12 -28.66
CA SER A 7 -11.81 15.86 -29.40
C SER A 7 -10.49 15.27 -29.93
N MET A 8 -9.54 16.12 -30.36
CA MET A 8 -8.22 15.67 -30.83
C MET A 8 -7.32 15.14 -29.70
N LYS A 9 -7.42 15.70 -28.48
CA LYS A 9 -6.68 15.19 -27.31
C LYS A 9 -7.24 13.86 -26.79
N ILE A 10 -8.55 13.66 -26.86
CA ILE A 10 -9.19 12.37 -26.52
C ILE A 10 -8.87 11.31 -27.59
N LEU A 11 -8.79 11.68 -28.87
CA LEU A 11 -8.35 10.78 -29.94
C LEU A 11 -6.86 10.42 -29.81
N CYS A 12 -5.98 11.36 -29.42
CA CYS A 12 -4.56 11.05 -29.18
C CYS A 12 -4.34 10.15 -27.96
N ALA A 13 -5.11 10.31 -26.88
CA ALA A 13 -5.02 9.43 -25.71
C ALA A 13 -5.51 8.00 -26.01
N SER A 14 -6.56 7.87 -26.82
CA SER A 14 -7.05 6.56 -27.26
C SER A 14 -6.13 5.89 -28.30
N LEU A 15 -5.46 6.66 -29.16
CA LEU A 15 -4.43 6.16 -30.07
C LEU A 15 -3.11 5.78 -29.37
N PHE A 16 -2.71 6.48 -28.30
CA PHE A 16 -1.55 6.08 -27.49
C PHE A 16 -1.82 4.82 -26.63
N LEU A 17 -3.05 4.64 -26.17
CA LEU A 17 -3.46 3.40 -25.48
C LEU A 17 -3.64 2.23 -26.47
N HIS A 18 -4.00 2.49 -27.73
CA HIS A 18 -4.12 1.46 -28.77
C HIS A 18 -2.77 1.06 -29.40
N SER A 19 -1.75 1.92 -29.42
CA SER A 19 -0.48 1.60 -30.09
C SER A 19 0.47 0.71 -29.27
N ASN A 20 0.28 0.56 -27.97
CA ASN A 20 1.10 -0.33 -27.11
C ASN A 20 0.48 -1.71 -26.85
N ALA A 21 -0.72 -1.99 -27.36
CA ALA A 21 -1.32 -3.33 -27.32
C ALA A 21 -0.82 -4.24 -28.46
N GLN A 22 -0.28 -3.66 -29.54
CA GLN A 22 0.21 -4.40 -30.71
C GLN A 22 1.70 -4.74 -30.56
N GLY A 23 2.05 -5.70 -29.69
CA GLY A 23 3.44 -6.15 -29.62
C GLY A 23 3.79 -7.21 -28.58
N LEU A 24 3.03 -7.34 -27.49
CA LEU A 24 3.26 -8.37 -26.48
C LEU A 24 2.65 -9.71 -26.95
N ARG A 25 3.52 -10.66 -27.32
CA ARG A 25 3.16 -12.05 -27.67
C ARG A 25 3.64 -12.98 -26.55
N ILE A 26 2.76 -13.42 -25.66
CA ILE A 26 3.04 -14.47 -24.68
C ILE A 26 2.97 -15.85 -25.35
N SER A 27 3.48 -16.87 -24.65
CA SER A 27 3.73 -18.15 -25.28
C SER A 27 2.51 -18.77 -25.95
N SER A 28 2.66 -19.13 -27.23
CA SER A 28 1.64 -19.84 -28.00
C SER A 28 1.46 -21.29 -27.58
N ASN A 29 2.37 -21.82 -26.75
CA ASN A 29 2.36 -23.22 -26.31
C ASN A 29 1.34 -23.48 -25.19
N ILE A 30 0.67 -22.45 -24.68
CA ILE A 30 -0.39 -22.58 -23.69
C ILE A 30 -1.72 -22.27 -24.36
N ARG A 31 -2.49 -23.33 -24.62
CA ARG A 31 -3.94 -23.22 -24.89
C ARG A 31 -4.60 -22.60 -23.66
N SER A 32 -5.82 -22.08 -23.77
CA SER A 32 -6.58 -21.63 -22.59
C SER A 32 -6.75 -22.77 -21.61
N ILE A 33 -5.90 -22.75 -20.60
CA ILE A 33 -6.02 -23.60 -19.45
C ILE A 33 -6.83 -22.79 -18.44
N LYS A 34 -8.15 -22.72 -18.66
CA LYS A 34 -9.07 -22.54 -17.53
C LYS A 34 -8.98 -23.82 -16.71
N LEU A 35 -8.01 -23.92 -15.82
CA LEU A 35 -7.91 -25.05 -14.91
C LEU A 35 -8.90 -24.85 -13.77
N PHE A 36 -10.19 -25.08 -14.04
CA PHE A 36 -11.10 -25.64 -13.04
C PHE A 36 -12.08 -26.61 -13.70
N THR A 37 -12.12 -27.81 -13.13
CA THR A 37 -13.19 -28.78 -13.30
C THR A 37 -14.52 -28.18 -12.86
N ASN A 38 -15.51 -28.24 -13.76
CA ASN A 38 -16.96 -28.11 -13.56
C ASN A 38 -17.60 -26.82 -13.04
N ASN A 39 -16.97 -25.89 -12.30
CA ASN A 39 -17.70 -24.72 -11.73
C ASN A 39 -17.07 -23.31 -11.91
N GLY A 40 -15.83 -23.16 -12.37
CA GLY A 40 -15.31 -21.84 -12.78
C GLY A 40 -14.76 -20.90 -11.68
N ASP A 41 -14.43 -21.41 -10.49
CA ASP A 41 -13.91 -20.61 -9.36
C ASP A 41 -12.38 -20.73 -9.20
N GLY A 42 -11.60 -19.65 -9.38
CA GLY A 42 -10.16 -19.56 -9.03
C GLY A 42 -9.24 -18.82 -10.01
N MET A 43 -7.95 -18.66 -9.62
CA MET A 43 -6.96 -17.80 -10.29
C MET A 43 -6.80 -18.11 -11.79
N ASN A 44 -6.88 -17.06 -12.62
CA ASN A 44 -6.95 -17.22 -14.07
C ASN A 44 -5.56 -17.45 -14.70
N VAL A 45 -5.34 -18.56 -15.39
CA VAL A 45 -4.20 -18.70 -16.30
C VAL A 45 -4.56 -18.01 -17.62
N ILE A 46 -3.90 -16.90 -17.89
CA ILE A 46 -4.23 -15.98 -18.99
C ILE A 46 -3.65 -16.48 -20.31
N THR A 47 -4.49 -16.60 -21.34
CA THR A 47 -4.02 -16.81 -22.72
C THR A 47 -3.65 -15.54 -23.45
N GLN A 48 -2.98 -15.68 -24.58
CA GLN A 48 -2.68 -14.57 -25.50
C GLN A 48 -3.92 -13.73 -25.84
N ASN A 49 -5.09 -14.36 -26.05
CA ASN A 49 -6.32 -13.65 -26.39
C ASN A 49 -6.94 -12.94 -25.17
N GLU A 50 -6.64 -13.39 -23.96
CA GLU A 50 -7.15 -12.83 -22.70
C GLU A 50 -6.21 -11.78 -22.10
N LEU A 51 -4.95 -11.72 -22.53
CA LEU A 51 -3.95 -10.79 -22.02
C LEU A 51 -4.38 -9.34 -22.18
N SER A 52 -4.75 -8.90 -23.38
CA SER A 52 -5.18 -7.51 -23.60
C SER A 52 -6.43 -7.13 -22.79
N PRO A 53 -7.51 -7.94 -22.76
CA PRO A 53 -8.64 -7.70 -21.86
C PRO A 53 -8.27 -7.66 -20.37
N PHE A 54 -7.38 -8.55 -19.92
CA PHE A 54 -6.91 -8.57 -18.53
C PHE A 54 -6.16 -7.27 -18.19
N LEU A 55 -5.18 -6.89 -19.01
CA LEU A 55 -4.41 -5.66 -18.83
C LEU A 55 -5.32 -4.43 -18.82
N GLN A 56 -6.29 -4.35 -19.74
CA GLN A 56 -7.24 -3.23 -19.76
C GLN A 56 -8.11 -3.18 -18.50
N ARG A 57 -8.58 -4.34 -18.00
CA ARG A 57 -9.35 -4.42 -16.76
C ARG A 57 -8.51 -3.98 -15.57
N PHE A 58 -7.30 -4.50 -15.47
CA PHE A 58 -6.34 -4.18 -14.43
C PHE A 58 -5.99 -2.68 -14.43
N GLU A 59 -5.63 -2.10 -15.57
CA GLU A 59 -5.31 -0.67 -15.71
C GLU A 59 -6.51 0.22 -15.34
N SER A 60 -7.73 -0.23 -15.62
CA SER A 60 -8.95 0.52 -15.28
C SER A 60 -9.32 0.51 -13.79
N ARG A 61 -8.70 -0.36 -12.98
CA ARG A 61 -9.00 -0.49 -11.53
C ARG A 61 -8.72 0.81 -10.77
N LYS A 62 -7.70 1.57 -11.18
CA LYS A 62 -7.33 2.87 -10.60
C LYS A 62 -8.30 4.01 -11.02
N ALA A 63 -9.04 3.83 -12.12
CA ALA A 63 -9.94 4.84 -12.67
C ALA A 63 -11.39 4.75 -12.16
N ALA A 64 -11.76 3.66 -11.48
CA ALA A 64 -13.11 3.40 -11.01
C ALA A 64 -13.46 4.11 -9.68
N ILE A 65 -13.00 5.35 -9.49
CA ILE A 65 -13.48 6.18 -8.37
C ILE A 65 -14.91 6.62 -8.70
N SER A 66 -15.88 6.11 -7.94
CA SER A 66 -17.25 6.57 -8.07
C SER A 66 -17.36 8.03 -7.61
N ARG A 67 -17.94 8.89 -8.45
CA ARG A 67 -18.32 10.26 -8.08
C ARG A 67 -19.11 10.34 -6.78
N GLN A 68 -19.81 9.26 -6.40
CA GLN A 68 -20.52 9.17 -5.13
C GLN A 68 -19.55 9.17 -3.93
N VAL A 69 -18.43 8.45 -4.03
CA VAL A 69 -17.42 8.42 -2.95
C VAL A 69 -16.76 9.80 -2.80
N GLU A 70 -16.43 10.45 -3.93
CA GLU A 70 -15.90 11.82 -3.90
C GLU A 70 -16.86 12.81 -3.22
N GLN A 71 -18.16 12.73 -3.52
CA GLN A 71 -19.15 13.60 -2.87
C GLN A 71 -19.24 13.34 -1.36
N VAL A 72 -19.28 12.06 -0.94
CA VAL A 72 -19.30 11.70 0.49
C VAL A 72 -18.06 12.24 1.20
N VAL A 73 -16.88 12.10 0.61
CA VAL A 73 -15.64 12.64 1.18
C VAL A 73 -15.69 14.16 1.22
N ALA A 74 -16.12 14.84 0.16
CA ALA A 74 -16.27 16.29 0.11
C ALA A 74 -17.13 16.82 1.26
N ASP A 75 -18.27 16.15 1.52
CA ASP A 75 -19.18 16.51 2.60
C ASP A 75 -18.51 16.32 3.96
N ILE A 76 -17.80 15.21 4.19
CA ILE A 76 -17.02 14.96 5.41
C ILE A 76 -15.98 16.07 5.63
N LEU A 77 -15.17 16.38 4.61
CA LEU A 77 -14.14 17.41 4.70
C LEU A 77 -14.74 18.78 5.07
N SER A 78 -15.86 19.14 4.44
CA SER A 78 -16.58 20.39 4.70
C SER A 78 -17.11 20.46 6.14
N GLN A 79 -17.74 19.39 6.63
CA GLN A 79 -18.26 19.33 7.99
C GLN A 79 -17.16 19.44 9.05
N ILE A 80 -16.02 18.75 8.85
CA ILE A 80 -14.88 18.82 9.77
C ILE A 80 -14.29 20.23 9.79
N ARG A 81 -14.13 20.87 8.63
CA ARG A 81 -13.64 22.25 8.54
C ARG A 81 -14.54 23.26 9.27
N LEU A 82 -15.86 23.07 9.22
CA LEU A 82 -16.83 23.98 9.83
C LEU A 82 -17.04 23.74 11.32
N ARG A 83 -17.00 22.47 11.76
CA ARG A 83 -17.49 22.06 13.10
C ARG A 83 -16.44 21.40 13.97
N GLY A 84 -15.26 21.07 13.43
CA GLY A 84 -14.13 20.48 14.18
C GLY A 84 -14.52 19.19 14.90
N ASP A 85 -14.16 19.10 16.18
CA ASP A 85 -14.34 17.91 17.04
C ASP A 85 -15.79 17.41 17.10
N ASN A 86 -16.77 18.31 16.99
CA ASN A 86 -18.18 17.90 16.98
C ASN A 86 -18.50 17.04 15.76
N ALA A 87 -17.99 17.39 14.57
CA ALA A 87 -18.17 16.56 13.38
C ALA A 87 -17.33 15.28 13.45
N LEU A 88 -16.14 15.30 14.08
CA LEU A 88 -15.36 14.09 14.33
C LEU A 88 -16.17 13.08 15.15
N ALA A 89 -16.74 13.51 16.29
CA ALA A 89 -17.53 12.63 17.15
C ALA A 89 -18.74 12.05 16.42
N GLU A 90 -19.45 12.85 15.60
CA GLU A 90 -20.58 12.37 14.79
C GLU A 90 -20.17 11.31 13.76
N PHE A 91 -19.05 11.52 13.05
CA PHE A 91 -18.59 10.55 12.06
C PHE A 91 -18.03 9.28 12.70
N SER A 92 -17.34 9.38 13.84
CA SER A 92 -16.92 8.20 14.60
C SER A 92 -18.11 7.41 15.15
N GLN A 93 -19.16 8.08 15.63
CA GLN A 93 -20.40 7.38 16.02
C GLN A 93 -21.05 6.67 14.83
N ARG A 94 -21.01 7.29 13.65
CA ARG A 94 -21.63 6.76 12.43
C ARG A 94 -20.87 5.57 11.83
N TYR A 95 -19.54 5.66 11.76
CA TYR A 95 -18.70 4.71 11.03
C TYR A 95 -17.97 3.72 11.93
N ASP A 96 -17.56 4.14 13.13
CA ASP A 96 -16.81 3.32 14.09
C ASP A 96 -17.70 2.86 15.27
N HIS A 97 -18.96 3.32 15.31
CA HIS A 97 -19.96 3.01 16.36
C HIS A 97 -19.54 3.39 17.78
N VAL A 98 -18.75 4.47 17.92
CA VAL A 98 -18.20 4.95 19.19
C VAL A 98 -18.51 6.43 19.44
N ASP A 99 -18.92 6.75 20.67
CA ASP A 99 -19.25 8.12 21.09
C ASP A 99 -18.02 8.84 21.67
N LEU A 100 -17.25 9.47 20.78
CA LEU A 100 -16.06 10.25 21.17
C LEU A 100 -16.40 11.57 21.88
N SER A 101 -17.68 11.92 22.10
CA SER A 101 -18.02 13.03 22.99
C SER A 101 -17.85 12.67 24.47
N ARG A 102 -17.82 11.38 24.79
CA ARG A 102 -17.70 10.85 26.16
C ARG A 102 -16.31 10.28 26.48
N ILE A 103 -15.50 10.04 25.45
CA ILE A 103 -14.17 9.46 25.55
C ILE A 103 -13.17 10.45 24.97
N PRO A 104 -12.07 10.78 25.65
CA PRO A 104 -11.06 11.70 25.11
C PRO A 104 -10.56 11.26 23.73
N LEU A 105 -10.50 12.20 22.78
CA LEU A 105 -9.98 11.93 21.45
C LEU A 105 -8.48 11.56 21.49
N LEU A 106 -7.71 12.32 22.27
CA LEU A 106 -6.31 12.00 22.59
C LEU A 106 -6.25 10.82 23.57
N VAL A 107 -5.42 9.84 23.27
CA VAL A 107 -5.16 8.70 24.17
C VAL A 107 -4.33 9.19 25.36
N PRO A 108 -4.80 8.97 26.62
CA PRO A 108 -4.01 9.29 27.80
C PRO A 108 -2.69 8.51 27.82
N GLU A 109 -1.62 9.14 28.30
CA GLU A 109 -0.29 8.53 28.35
C GLU A 109 -0.28 7.24 29.20
N GLU A 110 -1.08 7.20 30.26
CA GLU A 110 -1.23 6.03 31.13
C GLU A 110 -1.74 4.80 30.36
N LYS A 111 -2.61 5.00 29.35
CA LYS A 111 -3.09 3.91 28.49
C LYS A 111 -1.99 3.40 27.56
N LEU A 112 -1.10 4.28 27.08
CA LEU A 112 0.07 3.88 26.28
C LEU A 112 1.04 3.04 27.11
N HIS A 113 1.38 3.53 28.31
CA HIS A 113 2.23 2.81 29.25
C HIS A 113 1.62 1.47 29.68
N GLN A 114 0.32 1.43 29.98
CA GLN A 114 -0.36 0.18 30.33
C GLN A 114 -0.32 -0.84 29.18
N ALA A 115 -0.55 -0.40 27.93
CA ALA A 115 -0.48 -1.30 26.79
C ALA A 115 0.94 -1.85 26.59
N HIS A 116 1.95 -1.01 26.78
CA HIS A 116 3.36 -1.42 26.74
C HIS A 116 3.71 -2.43 27.83
N SER A 117 3.31 -2.17 29.09
CA SER A 117 3.66 -3.03 30.22
C SER A 117 2.99 -4.40 30.20
N HIS A 118 1.87 -4.54 29.48
CA HIS A 118 1.13 -5.81 29.35
C HIS A 118 1.35 -6.52 28.02
N LEU A 119 2.13 -5.93 27.09
CA LEU A 119 2.44 -6.59 25.83
C LEU A 119 3.35 -7.80 26.08
N ASP A 120 3.17 -8.87 25.31
CA ASP A 120 4.09 -10.01 25.33
C ASP A 120 5.53 -9.52 25.12
N PRO A 121 6.46 -9.79 26.05
CA PRO A 121 7.86 -9.39 25.93
C PRO A 121 8.50 -9.82 24.61
N ASN A 122 8.16 -11.01 24.09
CA ASN A 122 8.68 -11.48 22.81
C ASN A 122 8.21 -10.61 21.65
N LEU A 123 6.93 -10.20 21.65
CA LEU A 123 6.39 -9.30 20.63
C LEU A 123 7.01 -7.91 20.75
N LEU A 124 7.24 -7.42 21.97
CA LEU A 124 7.92 -6.15 22.19
C LEU A 124 9.35 -6.16 21.65
N ASP A 125 10.09 -7.26 21.86
CA ASP A 125 11.44 -7.42 21.32
C ASP A 125 11.45 -7.51 19.79
N VAL A 126 10.44 -8.13 19.18
CA VAL A 126 10.26 -8.13 17.72
C VAL A 126 9.98 -6.71 17.20
N LEU A 127 9.13 -5.93 17.88
CA LEU A 127 8.86 -4.53 17.52
C LEU A 127 10.13 -3.68 17.59
N ARG A 128 10.97 -3.87 18.61
CA ARG A 128 12.26 -3.17 18.76
C ARG A 128 13.23 -3.51 17.62
N GLN A 129 13.31 -4.78 17.24
CA GLN A 129 14.15 -5.22 16.13
C GLN A 129 13.67 -4.63 14.81
N ALA A 130 12.37 -4.73 14.52
CA ALA A 130 11.77 -4.10 13.34
C ALA A 130 12.05 -2.59 13.33
N ALA A 131 11.86 -1.91 14.46
CA ALA A 131 12.13 -0.48 14.57
C ALA A 131 13.60 -0.13 14.31
N THR A 132 14.52 -0.97 14.75
CA THR A 132 15.97 -0.82 14.49
C THR A 132 16.26 -0.96 13.00
N ASN A 133 15.79 -2.03 12.36
CA ASN A 133 15.98 -2.27 10.94
C ASN A 133 15.41 -1.13 10.07
N ILE A 134 14.20 -0.66 10.39
CA ILE A 134 13.55 0.46 9.68
C ILE A 134 14.35 1.74 9.87
N ARG A 135 14.81 2.05 11.09
CA ARG A 135 15.62 3.23 11.38
C ARG A 135 16.96 3.19 10.62
N ASP A 136 17.63 2.05 10.62
CA ASP A 136 18.91 1.85 9.93
C ASP A 136 18.77 2.00 8.42
N PHE A 137 17.69 1.49 7.84
CA PHE A 137 17.41 1.65 6.41
C PHE A 137 17.15 3.13 6.06
N HIS A 138 16.25 3.80 6.80
CA HIS A 138 15.86 5.18 6.48
C HIS A 138 16.96 6.21 6.78
N SER A 139 17.86 5.93 7.74
CA SER A 139 18.99 6.81 8.04
C SER A 139 19.98 6.91 6.87
N LYS A 140 20.07 5.87 6.03
CA LYS A 140 20.92 5.86 4.81
C LYS A 140 20.34 6.73 3.68
N MET A 141 19.05 7.05 3.73
CA MET A 141 18.34 7.78 2.67
C MET A 141 18.23 9.29 2.93
N GLN A 142 18.81 9.81 4.02
CA GLN A 142 18.69 11.22 4.36
C GLN A 142 19.40 12.13 3.35
N PRO A 143 18.69 13.05 2.68
CA PRO A 143 19.31 14.01 1.79
C PRO A 143 20.19 14.98 2.58
N GLN A 144 21.39 15.25 2.06
CA GLN A 144 22.35 16.15 2.69
C GLN A 144 22.20 17.57 2.14
N SER A 145 22.34 18.56 3.02
CA SER A 145 22.50 19.96 2.59
C SER A 145 23.83 20.13 1.87
N TRP A 146 23.88 20.98 0.85
CA TRP A 146 25.10 21.22 0.06
C TRP A 146 25.22 22.67 -0.38
N LEU A 147 26.45 23.09 -0.65
CA LEU A 147 26.83 24.36 -1.25
C LEU A 147 27.81 24.11 -2.40
N SER A 148 27.71 24.89 -3.47
CA SER A 148 28.62 24.92 -4.61
C SER A 148 29.13 26.34 -4.83
N TRP A 149 30.42 26.46 -5.15
CA TRP A 149 31.08 27.72 -5.47
C TRP A 149 31.42 27.71 -6.96
N GLU A 150 30.79 28.60 -7.70
CA GLU A 150 31.00 28.72 -9.13
C GLU A 150 32.24 29.56 -9.43
N SER A 151 32.78 29.38 -10.65
CA SER A 151 34.04 30.02 -11.05
C SER A 151 34.01 31.56 -11.11
N ASP A 152 32.81 32.15 -11.13
CA ASP A 152 32.57 33.60 -11.10
C ASP A 152 32.32 34.15 -9.68
N GLY A 153 32.41 33.29 -8.65
CA GLY A 153 32.19 33.64 -7.26
C GLY A 153 30.74 33.52 -6.78
N VAL A 154 29.80 33.09 -7.63
CA VAL A 154 28.42 32.79 -7.21
C VAL A 154 28.40 31.55 -6.32
N VAL A 155 27.57 31.59 -5.28
CA VAL A 155 27.34 30.44 -4.39
C VAL A 155 25.91 29.94 -4.58
N LEU A 156 25.77 28.66 -4.92
CA LEU A 156 24.49 27.95 -5.02
C LEU A 156 24.41 26.88 -3.94
N GLY A 157 23.21 26.44 -3.58
CA GLY A 157 23.08 25.36 -2.62
C GLY A 157 21.65 24.95 -2.30
N GLN A 158 21.55 23.93 -1.46
CA GLN A 158 20.32 23.39 -0.94
C GLN A 158 20.46 23.19 0.56
N ARG A 159 19.50 23.72 1.32
CA ARG A 159 19.34 23.40 2.74
C ARG A 159 18.16 22.46 2.91
N VAL A 160 18.41 21.30 3.50
CA VAL A 160 17.40 20.30 3.87
C VAL A 160 17.04 20.51 5.33
N THR A 161 15.74 20.65 5.62
CA THR A 161 15.21 20.78 6.98
C THR A 161 13.97 19.90 7.14
N ALA A 162 13.77 19.35 8.33
CA ALA A 162 12.58 18.58 8.67
C ALA A 162 11.31 19.44 8.59
N LEU A 163 10.16 18.78 8.44
CA LEU A 163 8.87 19.42 8.70
C LEU A 163 8.66 19.58 10.20
N ASP A 164 7.91 20.60 10.61
CA ASP A 164 7.62 20.84 12.03
C ASP A 164 6.66 19.78 12.57
N ARG A 165 5.58 19.49 11.81
CA ARG A 165 4.55 18.52 12.21
C ARG A 165 4.09 17.62 11.07
N VAL A 166 4.03 16.32 11.33
CA VAL A 166 3.44 15.34 10.40
C VAL A 166 2.32 14.55 11.03
N GLY A 167 1.32 14.20 10.23
CA GLY A 167 0.25 13.27 10.58
C GLY A 167 0.54 11.88 9.99
N VAL A 168 0.53 10.85 10.83
CA VAL A 168 0.67 9.46 10.43
C VAL A 168 -0.70 8.79 10.61
N TYR A 169 -1.34 8.46 9.49
CA TYR A 169 -2.56 7.67 9.49
C TYR A 169 -2.21 6.18 9.51
N VAL A 170 -2.70 5.47 10.52
CA VAL A 170 -2.53 4.02 10.65
C VAL A 170 -3.90 3.37 10.45
N PRO A 171 -4.07 2.52 9.42
CA PRO A 171 -5.34 1.83 9.21
C PRO A 171 -5.74 0.98 10.42
N GLY A 172 -7.04 0.73 10.53
CA GLY A 172 -7.61 -0.15 11.55
C GLY A 172 -9.03 -0.59 11.19
N GLY A 173 -9.74 -1.19 12.15
CA GLY A 173 -11.09 -1.73 11.97
C GLY A 173 -11.09 -3.25 11.80
N ARG A 174 -10.89 -3.75 10.57
CA ARG A 174 -10.92 -5.21 10.28
C ARG A 174 -9.67 -5.96 10.75
N ALA A 175 -8.54 -5.26 10.81
CA ALA A 175 -7.26 -5.77 11.29
C ALA A 175 -6.47 -4.62 11.90
N ALA A 176 -5.43 -4.96 12.67
CA ALA A 176 -4.50 -3.99 13.24
C ALA A 176 -3.17 -4.03 12.48
N TYR A 177 -2.59 -2.85 12.23
CA TYR A 177 -1.38 -2.71 11.43
C TYR A 177 -0.27 -1.98 12.21
N PRO A 178 0.32 -2.60 13.24
CA PRO A 178 1.46 -2.02 13.95
C PRO A 178 2.67 -1.80 13.04
N SER A 179 2.82 -2.57 11.96
CA SER A 179 3.82 -2.30 10.92
C SER A 179 3.64 -0.93 10.28
N SER A 180 2.42 -0.57 9.85
CA SER A 180 2.16 0.75 9.25
C SER A 180 2.41 1.91 10.21
N PHE A 181 2.19 1.69 11.51
CA PHE A 181 2.60 2.63 12.55
C PHE A 181 4.12 2.85 12.53
N LEU A 182 4.92 1.76 12.58
CA LEU A 182 6.39 1.86 12.54
C LEU A 182 6.88 2.52 11.24
N MET A 183 6.31 2.11 10.10
CA MET A 183 6.69 2.59 8.77
C MET A 183 6.31 4.07 8.53
N GLY A 184 5.33 4.62 9.24
CA GLY A 184 5.02 6.05 9.20
C GLY A 184 5.82 6.88 10.21
N VAL A 185 5.99 6.38 11.43
CA VAL A 185 6.61 7.13 12.54
C VAL A 185 8.12 7.19 12.44
N ILE A 186 8.79 6.07 12.16
CA ILE A 186 10.25 5.99 12.22
C ILE A 186 10.91 6.88 11.15
N PRO A 187 10.44 6.94 9.89
CA PRO A 187 11.01 7.86 8.92
C PRO A 187 10.85 9.33 9.32
N ALA A 188 9.74 9.69 9.99
CA ALA A 188 9.53 11.03 10.51
C ALA A 188 10.51 11.36 11.66
N GLN A 189 10.76 10.42 12.56
CA GLN A 189 11.77 10.56 13.61
C GLN A 189 13.18 10.69 13.02
N VAL A 190 13.52 9.83 12.04
CA VAL A 190 14.80 9.87 11.32
C VAL A 190 14.97 11.23 10.64
N ALA A 191 13.93 11.76 10.00
CA ALA A 191 13.98 13.08 9.37
C ALA A 191 14.15 14.25 10.37
N GLY A 192 13.91 14.02 11.67
CA GLY A 192 13.97 15.05 12.71
C GLY A 192 12.68 15.86 12.87
N VAL A 193 11.53 15.30 12.52
CA VAL A 193 10.22 15.97 12.71
C VAL A 193 9.97 16.19 14.19
N SER A 194 9.57 17.41 14.56
CA SER A 194 9.40 17.80 15.97
C SER A 194 8.12 17.27 16.60
N GLU A 195 7.01 17.23 15.86
CA GLU A 195 5.74 16.72 16.36
C GLU A 195 5.10 15.71 15.39
N ILE A 196 4.87 14.49 15.88
CA ILE A 196 4.26 13.40 15.09
C ILE A 196 2.89 13.11 15.68
N ILE A 197 1.85 13.35 14.89
CA ILE A 197 0.45 13.10 15.24
C ILE A 197 0.03 11.76 14.65
N VAL A 198 -0.47 10.84 15.45
CA VAL A 198 -0.91 9.52 14.98
C VAL A 198 -2.43 9.43 15.02
N ALA A 199 -3.02 9.02 13.91
CA ALA A 199 -4.45 8.79 13.77
C ALA A 199 -4.71 7.32 13.51
N THR A 200 -5.47 6.67 14.38
CA THR A 200 -5.96 5.30 14.14
C THR A 200 -7.36 5.14 14.74
N PRO A 201 -8.27 4.43 14.04
CA PRO A 201 -9.59 4.16 14.59
C PRO A 201 -9.51 3.27 15.84
N CYS A 202 -10.53 3.36 16.67
CA CYS A 202 -10.78 2.47 17.81
C CYS A 202 -11.98 1.57 17.52
N ASP A 203 -12.21 0.57 18.38
CA ASP A 203 -13.43 -0.22 18.32
C ASP A 203 -14.66 0.54 18.87
N SER A 204 -15.82 -0.12 18.86
CA SER A 204 -17.08 0.45 19.35
C SER A 204 -17.09 0.75 20.86
N GLN A 205 -16.12 0.23 21.62
CA GLN A 205 -15.92 0.54 23.04
C GLN A 205 -14.91 1.67 23.25
N GLY A 206 -14.31 2.20 22.18
CA GLY A 206 -13.27 3.24 22.27
C GLY A 206 -11.88 2.70 22.59
N GLU A 207 -11.70 1.38 22.58
CA GLU A 207 -10.40 0.76 22.81
C GLU A 207 -9.63 0.62 21.49
N MET A 208 -8.32 0.80 21.59
CA MET A 208 -7.40 0.76 20.45
C MET A 208 -6.54 -0.49 20.54
N ASN A 209 -5.94 -0.87 19.42
CA ASN A 209 -5.06 -2.04 19.41
C ASN A 209 -3.86 -1.84 20.37
N ALA A 210 -3.71 -2.75 21.33
CA ALA A 210 -2.68 -2.66 22.36
C ALA A 210 -1.25 -2.65 21.78
N THR A 211 -1.01 -3.38 20.68
CA THR A 211 0.31 -3.40 20.01
C THR A 211 0.68 -2.04 19.44
N ILE A 212 -0.28 -1.30 18.85
CA ILE A 212 -0.05 0.07 18.36
C ILE A 212 0.23 1.02 19.53
N LEU A 213 -0.54 0.94 20.62
CA LEU A 213 -0.33 1.78 21.80
C LEU A 213 1.02 1.51 22.47
N ALA A 214 1.41 0.24 22.58
CA ALA A 214 2.71 -0.17 23.10
C ALA A 214 3.86 0.30 22.20
N ALA A 215 3.73 0.18 20.88
CA ALA A 215 4.72 0.70 19.93
C ALA A 215 4.82 2.23 20.00
N ALA A 216 3.70 2.93 20.20
CA ALA A 216 3.70 4.37 20.43
C ALA A 216 4.48 4.75 21.68
N TYR A 217 4.25 4.07 22.80
CA TYR A 217 5.04 4.27 24.01
C TYR A 217 6.53 3.99 23.80
N GLU A 218 6.87 2.83 23.20
CA GLU A 218 8.25 2.41 22.95
C GLU A 218 9.02 3.41 22.06
N LEU A 219 8.35 4.02 21.08
CA LEU A 219 8.95 5.05 20.22
C LEU A 219 8.83 6.48 20.77
N GLY A 220 8.25 6.69 21.96
CA GLY A 220 8.08 8.01 22.56
C GLY A 220 7.04 8.89 21.88
N ILE A 221 6.03 8.30 21.25
CA ILE A 221 4.91 9.01 20.60
C ILE A 221 3.74 9.14 21.57
N SER A 222 3.49 10.37 22.04
CA SER A 222 2.41 10.68 22.98
C SER A 222 1.13 11.20 22.33
N ARG A 223 1.21 11.65 21.07
CA ARG A 223 0.11 12.29 20.32
C ARG A 223 -0.66 11.27 19.47
N VAL A 224 -1.34 10.32 20.12
CA VAL A 224 -2.16 9.29 19.46
C VAL A 224 -3.65 9.61 19.61
N PHE A 225 -4.38 9.68 18.50
CA PHE A 225 -5.79 10.10 18.45
C PHE A 225 -6.69 8.97 17.95
N ARG A 226 -7.82 8.78 18.63
CA ARG A 226 -8.90 7.84 18.30
C ARG A 226 -9.71 8.36 17.10
N MET A 227 -9.18 8.22 15.89
CA MET A 227 -9.87 8.68 14.68
C MET A 227 -9.42 7.91 13.45
N GLY A 228 -10.38 7.56 12.59
CA GLY A 228 -10.14 6.89 11.32
C GLY A 228 -10.75 7.64 10.13
N GLY A 229 -10.58 7.07 8.93
CA GLY A 229 -11.30 7.49 7.72
C GLY A 229 -10.96 8.90 7.21
N ALA A 230 -11.80 9.41 6.31
CA ALA A 230 -11.64 10.73 5.72
C ALA A 230 -11.70 11.86 6.76
N GLN A 231 -12.44 11.67 7.84
CA GLN A 231 -12.59 12.63 8.93
C GLN A 231 -11.29 12.82 9.71
N ALA A 232 -10.49 11.77 9.92
CA ALA A 232 -9.16 11.87 10.53
C ALA A 232 -8.19 12.67 9.66
N ILE A 233 -8.18 12.41 8.35
CA ILE A 233 -7.35 13.14 7.38
C ILE A 233 -7.75 14.63 7.38
N ALA A 234 -9.05 14.93 7.38
CA ALA A 234 -9.55 16.29 7.46
C ALA A 234 -9.11 17.00 8.74
N ALA A 235 -9.22 16.32 9.89
CA ALA A 235 -8.84 16.88 11.18
C ALA A 235 -7.35 17.21 11.27
N MET A 236 -6.48 16.34 10.74
CA MET A 236 -5.04 16.61 10.65
C MET A 236 -4.74 17.75 9.66
N ALA A 237 -5.43 17.82 8.52
CA ALA A 237 -5.16 18.83 7.50
C ALA A 237 -5.64 20.24 7.88
N PHE A 238 -6.80 20.35 8.51
CA PHE A 238 -7.39 21.62 8.93
C PHE A 238 -6.98 22.03 10.34
N GLY A 239 -6.69 21.06 11.21
CA GLY A 239 -6.72 21.24 12.64
C GLY A 239 -8.16 21.31 13.18
N THR A 240 -8.33 20.93 14.43
CA THR A 240 -9.58 21.08 15.18
C THR A 240 -9.27 21.69 16.55
N GLN A 241 -10.25 21.71 17.47
CA GLN A 241 -10.03 22.18 18.83
C GLN A 241 -9.02 21.29 19.57
N THR A 242 -9.02 19.99 19.30
CA THR A 242 -8.13 19.01 19.96
C THR A 242 -7.00 18.51 19.06
N VAL A 243 -7.22 18.40 17.74
CA VAL A 243 -6.24 17.85 16.78
C VAL A 243 -5.40 18.99 16.19
N PRO A 244 -4.06 18.98 16.36
CA PRO A 244 -3.20 19.98 15.73
C PRO A 244 -3.18 19.85 14.20
N ARG A 245 -3.18 20.97 13.48
CA ARG A 245 -2.96 21.00 12.03
C ARG A 245 -1.55 20.56 11.68
N VAL A 246 -1.37 19.64 10.74
CA VAL A 246 -0.05 19.11 10.31
C VAL A 246 0.38 19.66 8.95
N ASP A 247 1.68 19.62 8.67
CA ASP A 247 2.26 20.07 7.39
C ASP A 247 2.13 19.02 6.30
N LYS A 248 2.23 17.74 6.67
CA LYS A 248 2.12 16.60 5.76
C LYS A 248 1.42 15.41 6.43
N ILE A 249 0.55 14.74 5.70
CA ILE A 249 -0.11 13.50 6.12
C ILE A 249 0.47 12.34 5.32
N VAL A 250 0.86 11.28 6.02
CA VAL A 250 1.39 10.03 5.46
C VAL A 250 0.59 8.82 5.92
N GLY A 251 0.76 7.70 5.23
CA GLY A 251 0.19 6.42 5.60
C GLY A 251 -0.89 5.93 4.63
N PRO A 252 -1.04 4.61 4.47
CA PRO A 252 -1.98 4.00 3.55
C PRO A 252 -3.40 4.07 4.12
N GLY A 253 -4.41 3.76 3.31
CA GLY A 253 -5.78 3.68 3.79
C GLY A 253 -6.74 3.28 2.70
N ASN A 254 -7.99 3.06 3.09
CA ASN A 254 -9.04 2.73 2.13
C ASN A 254 -9.32 3.87 1.15
N ILE A 255 -10.22 3.63 0.20
CA ILE A 255 -10.57 4.58 -0.85
C ILE A 255 -11.02 5.96 -0.33
N TYR A 256 -11.69 6.02 0.83
CA TYR A 256 -12.13 7.29 1.43
C TYR A 256 -10.95 8.11 1.96
N VAL A 257 -9.96 7.44 2.59
CA VAL A 257 -8.71 8.05 3.04
C VAL A 257 -7.89 8.54 1.85
N ALA A 258 -7.75 7.71 0.81
CA ALA A 258 -7.02 8.05 -0.40
C ALA A 258 -7.62 9.28 -1.11
N ILE A 259 -8.95 9.32 -1.25
CA ILE A 259 -9.65 10.47 -1.84
C ILE A 259 -9.55 11.71 -0.95
N ALA A 260 -9.66 11.58 0.37
CA ALA A 260 -9.48 12.71 1.29
C ALA A 260 -8.09 13.33 1.15
N LYS A 261 -7.03 12.50 1.14
CA LYS A 261 -5.64 12.95 0.89
C LYS A 261 -5.53 13.65 -0.46
N LYS A 262 -6.09 13.07 -1.52
CA LYS A 262 -6.11 13.67 -2.87
C LYS A 262 -6.79 15.05 -2.89
N MET A 263 -7.95 15.19 -2.24
CA MET A 263 -8.73 16.44 -2.20
C MET A 263 -8.08 17.53 -1.34
N LEU A 264 -7.26 17.14 -0.36
CA LEU A 264 -6.55 18.06 0.53
C LEU A 264 -5.14 18.40 0.06
N TYR A 265 -4.66 17.76 -1.01
CA TYR A 265 -3.37 18.08 -1.60
C TYR A 265 -3.30 19.57 -2.00
N GLY A 266 -2.23 20.24 -1.56
CA GLY A 266 -2.04 21.68 -1.70
C GLY A 266 -2.52 22.50 -0.51
N GLN A 267 -3.40 21.98 0.34
CA GLN A 267 -3.73 22.55 1.66
C GLN A 267 -2.87 21.93 2.77
N CYS A 268 -2.57 20.65 2.62
CA CYS A 268 -1.62 19.88 3.42
C CYS A 268 -0.80 19.01 2.44
N GLY A 269 0.47 18.76 2.77
CA GLY A 269 1.28 17.81 2.03
C GLY A 269 0.70 16.39 2.16
N ILE A 270 0.87 15.58 1.12
CA ILE A 270 0.65 14.12 1.22
C ILE A 270 1.91 13.40 0.71
N ASP A 271 2.09 12.17 1.14
CA ASP A 271 3.02 11.21 0.53
C ASP A 271 2.54 10.85 -0.89
N MET A 272 1.41 10.17 -1.00
CA MET A 272 0.83 9.68 -2.24
C MET A 272 -0.64 9.28 -2.05
N VAL A 273 -1.31 9.01 -3.17
CA VAL A 273 -2.65 8.42 -3.19
C VAL A 273 -2.49 6.91 -3.36
N ALA A 274 -2.51 6.18 -2.24
CA ALA A 274 -2.37 4.73 -2.24
C ALA A 274 -3.49 4.06 -3.05
N GLY A 275 -3.11 3.06 -3.85
CA GLY A 275 -4.02 2.19 -4.58
C GLY A 275 -4.40 0.94 -3.79
N PRO A 276 -5.22 0.04 -4.37
CA PRO A 276 -5.41 -1.31 -3.84
C PRO A 276 -4.08 -2.08 -3.87
N SER A 277 -3.82 -2.87 -2.83
CA SER A 277 -2.56 -3.58 -2.69
C SER A 277 -2.28 -4.58 -3.83
N GLU A 278 -1.02 -4.75 -4.19
CA GLU A 278 -0.58 -5.57 -5.32
C GLU A 278 0.73 -6.32 -5.05
N VAL A 279 0.77 -7.59 -5.47
CA VAL A 279 2.00 -8.35 -5.66
C VAL A 279 2.09 -8.88 -7.08
N LEU A 280 3.27 -8.73 -7.67
CA LEU A 280 3.65 -9.40 -8.91
C LEU A 280 4.91 -10.23 -8.66
N ILE A 281 4.87 -11.50 -9.01
CA ILE A 281 6.00 -12.42 -8.88
C ILE A 281 6.48 -12.79 -10.28
N ILE A 282 7.79 -12.65 -10.53
CA ILE A 282 8.44 -13.25 -11.69
C ILE A 282 9.21 -14.48 -11.19
N ALA A 283 8.91 -15.64 -11.76
CA ALA A 283 9.50 -16.89 -11.34
C ALA A 283 9.93 -17.75 -12.54
N ASP A 284 11.09 -18.39 -12.43
CA ASP A 284 11.57 -19.39 -13.39
C ASP A 284 11.44 -20.81 -12.81
N GLN A 285 11.89 -21.81 -13.56
CA GLN A 285 11.84 -23.23 -13.15
C GLN A 285 12.58 -23.56 -11.84
N SER A 286 13.46 -22.70 -11.33
CA SER A 286 14.15 -22.90 -10.05
C SER A 286 13.29 -22.53 -8.84
N ALA A 287 12.20 -21.79 -9.05
CA ALA A 287 11.32 -21.33 -7.98
C ALA A 287 10.58 -22.48 -7.28
N SER A 288 10.45 -22.37 -5.96
CA SER A 288 9.54 -23.21 -5.20
C SER A 288 8.09 -22.79 -5.46
N ALA A 289 7.31 -23.67 -6.09
CA ALA A 289 5.87 -23.44 -6.29
C ALA A 289 5.10 -23.23 -4.98
N GLU A 290 5.59 -23.80 -3.87
CA GLU A 290 4.99 -23.63 -2.54
C GLU A 290 5.16 -22.18 -2.03
N PHE A 291 6.35 -21.60 -2.20
CA PHE A 291 6.65 -20.24 -1.77
C PHE A 291 5.95 -19.22 -2.65
N VAL A 292 5.98 -19.41 -3.98
CA VAL A 292 5.27 -18.55 -4.92
C VAL A 292 3.76 -18.54 -4.62
N ALA A 293 3.15 -19.71 -4.37
CA ALA A 293 1.75 -19.77 -3.99
C ALA A 293 1.47 -19.07 -2.64
N ALA A 294 2.35 -19.22 -1.66
CA ALA A 294 2.20 -18.58 -0.35
C ALA A 294 2.25 -17.05 -0.46
N ASP A 295 3.19 -16.49 -1.23
CA ASP A 295 3.30 -15.04 -1.44
C ASP A 295 2.09 -14.47 -2.19
N LEU A 296 1.60 -15.16 -3.23
CA LEU A 296 0.36 -14.76 -3.93
C LEU A 296 -0.85 -14.75 -3.00
N LEU A 297 -0.98 -15.76 -2.13
CA LEU A 297 -2.07 -15.86 -1.17
C LEU A 297 -1.95 -14.84 -0.04
N ALA A 298 -0.73 -14.53 0.40
CA ALA A 298 -0.47 -13.52 1.42
C ALA A 298 -1.00 -12.14 0.99
N GLN A 299 -0.79 -11.75 -0.26
CA GLN A 299 -1.39 -10.52 -0.77
C GLN A 299 -2.92 -10.64 -0.96
N ALA A 300 -3.40 -11.77 -1.49
CA ALA A 300 -4.83 -11.97 -1.77
C ALA A 300 -5.73 -11.92 -0.52
N GLU A 301 -5.19 -12.17 0.68
CA GLU A 301 -5.96 -12.10 1.93
C GLU A 301 -6.18 -10.68 2.50
N HIS A 302 -5.54 -9.66 1.91
CA HIS A 302 -5.64 -8.27 2.37
C HIS A 302 -7.00 -7.63 2.05
N ASP A 303 -7.44 -7.68 0.79
CA ASP A 303 -8.64 -6.99 0.31
C ASP A 303 -9.24 -7.69 -0.92
N PRO A 304 -10.58 -7.71 -1.11
CA PRO A 304 -11.21 -8.25 -2.32
C PRO A 304 -10.77 -7.62 -3.64
N LEU A 305 -10.17 -6.41 -3.60
CA LEU A 305 -9.62 -5.69 -4.74
C LEU A 305 -8.09 -5.84 -4.86
N ALA A 306 -7.44 -6.57 -3.94
CA ALA A 306 -6.02 -6.88 -4.03
C ALA A 306 -5.74 -7.69 -5.30
N SER A 307 -4.53 -7.54 -5.86
CA SER A 307 -4.09 -8.28 -7.03
C SER A 307 -2.86 -9.12 -6.71
N ALA A 308 -2.88 -10.36 -7.18
CA ALA A 308 -1.77 -11.29 -7.07
C ALA A 308 -1.49 -11.86 -8.46
N ILE A 309 -0.31 -11.57 -9.02
CA ILE A 309 0.05 -11.93 -10.40
C ILE A 309 1.32 -12.75 -10.42
N LEU A 310 1.33 -13.87 -11.14
CA LEU A 310 2.53 -14.63 -11.46
C LEU A 310 2.87 -14.47 -12.94
N LEU A 311 4.10 -14.06 -13.23
CA LEU A 311 4.72 -14.14 -14.54
C LEU A 311 5.80 -15.23 -14.52
N THR A 312 5.79 -16.14 -15.49
CA THR A 312 6.80 -17.19 -15.59
C THR A 312 7.04 -17.58 -17.04
N ASP A 313 8.19 -18.12 -17.37
CA ASP A 313 8.46 -18.79 -18.65
C ASP A 313 8.32 -20.32 -18.58
N SER A 314 7.94 -20.86 -17.42
CA SER A 314 7.83 -22.30 -17.16
C SER A 314 6.37 -22.76 -17.07
N SER A 315 5.91 -23.51 -18.07
CA SER A 315 4.58 -24.14 -18.06
C SER A 315 4.41 -25.14 -16.91
N ASP A 316 5.49 -25.83 -16.54
CA ASP A 316 5.46 -26.81 -15.44
C ASP A 316 5.25 -26.10 -14.10
N LEU A 317 5.90 -24.94 -13.90
CA LEU A 317 5.71 -24.14 -12.70
C LEU A 317 4.26 -23.65 -12.56
N VAL A 318 3.61 -23.25 -13.66
CA VAL A 318 2.19 -22.86 -13.67
C VAL A 318 1.33 -23.94 -13.03
N HIS A 319 1.48 -25.19 -13.46
CA HIS A 319 0.70 -26.31 -12.94
C HIS A 319 0.98 -26.58 -11.45
N GLN A 320 2.24 -26.46 -11.04
CA GLN A 320 2.62 -26.68 -9.65
C GLN A 320 2.09 -25.59 -8.72
N VAL A 321 2.15 -24.31 -9.13
CA VAL A 321 1.65 -23.18 -8.35
C VAL A 321 0.13 -23.25 -8.20
N VAL A 322 -0.61 -23.54 -9.28
CA VAL A 322 -2.07 -23.70 -9.24
C VAL A 322 -2.47 -24.75 -8.19
N ARG A 323 -1.78 -25.90 -8.21
CA ARG A 323 -2.01 -26.96 -7.23
C ARG A 323 -1.73 -26.50 -5.79
N GLN A 324 -0.65 -25.75 -5.58
CA GLN A 324 -0.29 -25.24 -4.25
C GLN A 324 -1.29 -24.21 -3.74
N ILE A 325 -1.75 -23.28 -4.59
CA ILE A 325 -2.81 -22.33 -4.26
C ILE A 325 -4.08 -23.07 -3.78
N ASP A 326 -4.50 -24.12 -4.51
CA ASP A 326 -5.68 -24.91 -4.14
C ASP A 326 -5.54 -25.69 -2.83
N LEU A 327 -4.32 -26.10 -2.49
CA LEU A 327 -4.03 -26.79 -1.23
C LEU A 327 -4.00 -25.80 -0.07
N GLN A 328 -3.25 -24.71 -0.22
CA GLN A 328 -3.02 -23.74 0.85
C GLN A 328 -4.27 -22.93 1.18
N LYS A 329 -5.04 -22.48 0.17
CA LYS A 329 -6.22 -21.63 0.40
C LYS A 329 -7.27 -22.28 1.31
N LYS A 330 -7.38 -23.62 1.29
CA LYS A 330 -8.33 -24.39 2.12
C LYS A 330 -8.03 -24.32 3.62
N MET A 331 -6.81 -23.94 3.99
CA MET A 331 -6.39 -23.81 5.39
C MET A 331 -6.45 -22.37 5.89
N LEU A 332 -6.71 -21.40 5.01
CA LEU A 332 -6.68 -19.98 5.35
C LEU A 332 -8.04 -19.49 5.86
N PRO A 333 -8.08 -18.68 6.93
CA PRO A 333 -9.32 -18.26 7.58
C PRO A 333 -10.13 -17.23 6.76
N ARG A 334 -9.52 -16.59 5.76
CA ARG A 334 -10.11 -15.52 4.93
C ARG A 334 -10.42 -15.97 3.50
N ILE A 335 -10.86 -17.21 3.34
CA ILE A 335 -11.02 -17.83 2.02
C ILE A 335 -11.97 -17.05 1.09
N GLU A 336 -13.02 -16.41 1.61
CA GLU A 336 -13.95 -15.62 0.80
C GLU A 336 -13.30 -14.36 0.22
N ILE A 337 -12.42 -13.70 1.00
CA ILE A 337 -11.67 -12.51 0.54
C ILE A 337 -10.66 -12.93 -0.52
N ILE A 338 -9.90 -13.99 -0.23
CA ILE A 338 -8.90 -14.55 -1.14
C ILE A 338 -9.56 -14.93 -2.47
N GLN A 339 -10.71 -15.61 -2.43
CA GLN A 339 -11.43 -16.03 -3.63
C GLN A 339 -11.84 -14.81 -4.48
N GLN A 340 -12.42 -13.77 -3.85
CA GLN A 340 -12.79 -12.53 -4.55
C GLN A 340 -11.58 -11.82 -5.17
N SER A 341 -10.47 -11.70 -4.45
CA SER A 341 -9.23 -11.11 -4.96
C SER A 341 -8.71 -11.87 -6.19
N LEU A 342 -8.61 -13.20 -6.09
CA LEU A 342 -8.12 -14.06 -7.16
C LEU A 342 -9.04 -14.06 -8.40
N ASP A 343 -10.35 -14.05 -8.21
CA ASP A 343 -11.31 -14.05 -9.33
C ASP A 343 -11.28 -12.72 -10.11
N ASN A 344 -11.17 -11.60 -9.39
CA ASN A 344 -11.19 -10.28 -10.01
C ASN A 344 -9.85 -9.92 -10.69
N TYR A 345 -8.76 -10.10 -9.94
CA TYR A 345 -7.43 -9.57 -10.27
C TYR A 345 -6.28 -10.57 -10.06
N GLY A 346 -6.57 -11.85 -9.81
CA GLY A 346 -5.57 -12.91 -9.82
C GLY A 346 -5.26 -13.40 -11.24
N ALA A 347 -3.98 -13.49 -11.59
CA ALA A 347 -3.56 -13.98 -12.90
C ALA A 347 -2.22 -14.73 -12.88
N ILE A 348 -2.15 -15.81 -13.65
CA ILE A 348 -0.88 -16.46 -14.02
C ILE A 348 -0.67 -16.26 -15.52
N ILE A 349 0.46 -15.68 -15.91
CA ILE A 349 0.80 -15.37 -17.31
C ILE A 349 2.10 -16.09 -17.63
N CYS A 350 2.02 -17.09 -18.51
CA CYS A 350 3.21 -17.77 -18.99
C CYS A 350 3.74 -17.10 -20.26
N CYS A 351 4.94 -16.55 -20.16
CA CYS A 351 5.67 -15.84 -21.19
C CYS A 351 6.58 -16.78 -21.98
N ASP A 352 7.12 -16.31 -23.10
CA ASP A 352 8.14 -17.05 -23.86
C ASP A 352 9.54 -16.89 -23.25
N SER A 353 9.76 -15.87 -22.42
CA SER A 353 11.03 -15.64 -21.73
C SER A 353 10.89 -14.72 -20.51
N LEU A 354 11.93 -14.68 -19.66
CA LEU A 354 12.00 -13.78 -18.51
C LEU A 354 12.08 -12.30 -18.92
N GLU A 355 12.69 -11.96 -20.05
CA GLU A 355 12.68 -10.58 -20.58
C GLU A 355 11.26 -10.12 -20.89
N GLN A 356 10.43 -11.03 -21.41
CA GLN A 356 9.03 -10.72 -21.60
C GLN A 356 8.29 -10.55 -20.26
N CYS A 357 8.59 -11.38 -19.26
CA CYS A 357 8.06 -11.17 -17.91
C CYS A 357 8.42 -9.76 -17.40
N ALA A 358 9.68 -9.33 -17.56
CA ALA A 358 10.12 -7.99 -17.18
C ALA A 358 9.32 -6.90 -17.91
N MET A 359 9.11 -7.03 -19.23
CA MET A 359 8.32 -6.07 -20.01
C MET A 359 6.87 -5.95 -19.53
N ILE A 360 6.24 -7.06 -19.17
CA ILE A 360 4.85 -7.06 -18.65
C ILE A 360 4.83 -6.46 -17.26
N SER A 361 5.77 -6.83 -16.38
CA SER A 361 5.92 -6.24 -15.04
C SER A 361 6.10 -4.73 -15.12
N ASP A 362 7.00 -4.23 -15.97
CA ASP A 362 7.24 -2.79 -16.15
C ASP A 362 6.00 -2.03 -16.62
N ARG A 363 5.14 -2.66 -17.43
CA ARG A 363 3.87 -2.08 -17.87
C ARG A 363 2.85 -2.00 -16.73
N LEU A 364 2.81 -3.02 -15.88
CA LEU A 364 1.91 -3.08 -14.73
C LEU A 364 2.35 -2.14 -13.61
N ALA A 365 3.68 -1.94 -13.46
CA ALA A 365 4.31 -1.11 -12.44
C ALA A 365 3.81 -1.49 -11.02
N PRO A 366 4.12 -2.72 -10.57
CA PRO A 366 3.56 -3.27 -9.34
C PRO A 366 4.04 -2.52 -8.09
N GLU A 367 3.22 -2.53 -7.05
CA GLU A 367 3.60 -2.09 -5.71
C GLU A 367 4.74 -2.97 -5.17
N HIS A 368 4.53 -4.28 -5.13
CA HIS A 368 5.54 -5.28 -4.74
C HIS A 368 5.93 -6.18 -5.91
N LEU A 369 7.23 -6.35 -6.13
CA LEU A 369 7.79 -7.24 -7.15
C LEU A 369 8.69 -8.32 -6.51
N GLY A 370 8.27 -9.58 -6.56
CA GLY A 370 9.10 -10.72 -6.17
C GLY A 370 9.87 -11.31 -7.35
N LEU A 371 11.20 -11.45 -7.25
CA LEU A 371 12.05 -12.08 -8.26
C LEU A 371 12.53 -13.46 -7.77
N HIS A 372 11.71 -14.49 -8.01
CA HIS A 372 11.97 -15.89 -7.64
C HIS A 372 12.63 -16.61 -8.82
N VAL A 373 13.81 -16.16 -9.20
CA VAL A 373 14.59 -16.71 -10.33
C VAL A 373 15.98 -17.11 -9.87
N GLU A 374 16.66 -17.97 -10.63
CA GLU A 374 18.02 -18.44 -10.30
C GLU A 374 19.01 -17.26 -10.23
N LYS A 375 18.80 -16.24 -11.09
CA LYS A 375 19.68 -15.08 -11.24
C LYS A 375 18.97 -13.75 -10.99
N PRO A 376 18.59 -13.44 -9.75
CA PRO A 376 17.74 -12.29 -9.44
C PRO A 376 18.42 -10.95 -9.71
N TRP A 377 19.75 -10.88 -9.65
CA TRP A 377 20.52 -9.66 -9.97
C TRP A 377 20.56 -9.33 -11.47
N GLU A 378 20.63 -10.34 -12.34
CA GLU A 378 20.53 -10.13 -13.79
C GLU A 378 19.12 -9.66 -14.13
N MET A 379 18.10 -10.28 -13.53
CA MET A 379 16.70 -9.91 -13.71
C MET A 379 16.41 -8.48 -13.22
N LEU A 380 16.97 -8.07 -12.08
CA LEU A 380 16.84 -6.71 -11.56
C LEU A 380 17.30 -5.64 -12.57
N GLY A 381 18.34 -5.93 -13.36
CA GLY A 381 18.83 -5.02 -14.40
C GLY A 381 17.83 -4.76 -15.55
N LEU A 382 16.78 -5.58 -15.66
CA LEU A 382 15.71 -5.45 -16.65
C LEU A 382 14.50 -4.66 -16.13
N ILE A 383 14.36 -4.51 -14.82
CA ILE A 383 13.21 -3.87 -14.18
C ILE A 383 13.40 -2.35 -14.10
N LYS A 384 12.37 -1.60 -14.50
CA LYS A 384 12.33 -0.14 -14.44
C LYS A 384 11.30 0.38 -13.46
N ASN A 385 10.15 -0.31 -13.33
CA ASN A 385 9.03 0.16 -12.52
C ASN A 385 8.62 -0.91 -11.49
N ALA A 386 8.84 -0.61 -10.21
CA ALA A 386 8.28 -1.33 -9.07
C ALA A 386 8.35 -0.42 -7.83
N GLY A 387 7.45 -0.58 -6.86
CA GLY A 387 7.53 0.12 -5.58
C GLY A 387 8.65 -0.45 -4.71
N ALA A 388 8.55 -1.74 -4.38
CA ALA A 388 9.59 -2.49 -3.69
C ALA A 388 9.90 -3.81 -4.43
N ILE A 389 11.18 -4.21 -4.41
CA ILE A 389 11.65 -5.41 -5.10
C ILE A 389 12.25 -6.38 -4.08
N PHE A 390 11.79 -7.62 -4.12
CA PHE A 390 12.26 -8.71 -3.29
C PHE A 390 13.09 -9.69 -4.12
N LEU A 391 14.35 -9.87 -3.75
CA LEU A 391 15.33 -10.58 -4.58
C LEU A 391 15.59 -12.00 -4.06
N GLY A 392 15.31 -13.00 -4.89
CA GLY A 392 15.62 -14.41 -4.63
C GLY A 392 14.53 -15.15 -3.83
N HIS A 393 14.68 -16.47 -3.74
CA HIS A 393 13.64 -17.38 -3.25
C HIS A 393 13.28 -17.25 -1.76
N TYR A 394 14.09 -16.55 -0.96
CA TYR A 394 13.93 -16.43 0.50
C TYR A 394 13.60 -14.99 0.94
N SER A 395 13.11 -14.18 0.01
CA SER A 395 12.73 -12.79 0.24
C SER A 395 11.22 -12.61 0.05
N PRO A 396 10.37 -13.17 0.92
CA PRO A 396 8.93 -12.99 0.77
C PRO A 396 8.51 -11.54 1.10
N GLU A 397 7.41 -11.07 0.50
CA GLU A 397 6.85 -9.73 0.70
C GLU A 397 6.64 -9.41 2.20
N ALA A 398 6.12 -10.39 2.94
CA ALA A 398 5.85 -10.28 4.37
C ALA A 398 7.08 -9.83 5.19
N VAL A 399 8.30 -10.21 4.80
CA VAL A 399 9.50 -9.76 5.50
C VAL A 399 9.73 -8.26 5.31
N GLY A 400 9.41 -7.71 4.14
CA GLY A 400 9.42 -6.27 3.87
C GLY A 400 8.34 -5.52 4.63
N ASP A 401 7.13 -6.07 4.66
CA ASP A 401 5.99 -5.45 5.34
C ASP A 401 6.19 -5.23 6.83
N TYR A 402 6.96 -6.09 7.48
CA TYR A 402 7.06 -6.11 8.94
C TYR A 402 8.44 -5.74 9.49
N TRP A 403 9.54 -6.18 8.86
CA TRP A 403 10.80 -6.33 9.61
C TRP A 403 12.07 -5.89 8.88
N ALA A 404 12.16 -6.04 7.55
CA ALA A 404 13.43 -5.92 6.81
C ALA A 404 14.04 -4.51 6.85
N GLY A 405 13.21 -3.47 6.92
CA GLY A 405 13.64 -2.07 6.98
C GLY A 405 13.09 -1.13 5.90
N PRO A 406 12.96 -1.54 4.62
CA PRO A 406 12.26 -0.76 3.59
C PRO A 406 10.82 -0.43 3.99
N ASN A 407 10.27 0.62 3.40
CA ASN A 407 8.91 1.09 3.72
C ASN A 407 7.86 0.35 2.89
N HIS A 408 6.78 -0.10 3.54
CA HIS A 408 5.64 -0.75 2.85
C HIS A 408 4.51 0.22 2.46
N VAL A 409 4.67 1.52 2.73
CA VAL A 409 3.74 2.55 2.26
C VAL A 409 4.20 2.98 0.86
N LEU A 410 3.72 2.26 -0.15
CA LEU A 410 4.26 2.27 -1.52
C LEU A 410 3.29 2.81 -2.59
#